data_AF-A0A1I5H6S0-F1
#
_entry.id   AF-A0A1I5H6S0-F1
#
_cell.length_a   1.000
_cell.length_b   1.000
_cell.length_c   1.000
_cell.angle_alpha   90.00
_cell.angle_beta   90.00
_cell.angle_gamma   90.00
#
_symmetry.space_group_name_H-M   'P 1'
#
loop_
_entity.id
_entity.type
_entity.pdbx_description
1 polymer ?
#
loop_
_entity_poly.entity_id
_entity_poly.type
_entity_poly.pdbx_seq_one_letter_code
_entity_poly.pdbx_strand_id
1 'polypeptide(L)'
;MNKAEFLNELSFCLQNMNNSEKNKFIIFYDEMLSDYVENGMTEEDAVDKIGDPKKIAEELLADYGSVKINLPFTGIRGLNYILTIIGFPLWGSVLLAFVLMVFSVYVIIWCVPFTTGALSIGFFTTSIIGIVGSPFVMLKNASMGIMQLGTGIASIGISLLLGLATLGLSKRLIIITKNLNAKLAALFKKKVIVG
;
A
#
# COMPACT_ATOMS: atom_id res chain seq x y z
N MET A 1 -60.81 13.82 3.08
CA MET A 1 -59.59 13.19 2.52
C MET A 1 -59.52 11.79 3.07
N ASN A 2 -59.16 10.80 2.25
CA ASN A 2 -58.95 9.45 2.75
C ASN A 2 -57.55 9.34 3.41
N LYS A 3 -57.36 8.41 4.34
CA LYS A 3 -56.08 8.06 4.99
C LYS A 3 -54.92 7.94 3.98
N ALA A 4 -55.16 7.28 2.85
CA ALA A 4 -54.14 7.10 1.80
C ALA A 4 -53.72 8.42 1.12
N GLU A 5 -54.67 9.35 0.95
CA GLU A 5 -54.40 10.67 0.36
C GLU A 5 -53.61 11.55 1.33
N PHE A 6 -53.95 11.51 2.61
CA PHE A 6 -53.25 12.23 3.67
C PHE A 6 -51.78 11.82 3.76
N LEU A 7 -51.48 10.52 3.80
CA LEU A 7 -50.10 10.03 3.88
C LEU A 7 -49.30 10.35 2.62
N ASN A 8 -49.94 10.32 1.45
CA ASN A 8 -49.28 10.69 0.19
C ASN A 8 -48.89 12.18 0.19
N GLU A 9 -49.79 13.06 0.61
CA GLU A 9 -49.52 14.50 0.68
C GLU A 9 -48.51 14.86 1.77
N LEU A 10 -48.54 14.18 2.92
CA LEU A 10 -47.52 14.29 3.96
C LEU A 10 -46.15 13.84 3.42
N SER A 11 -46.10 12.74 2.66
CA SER A 11 -44.87 12.25 2.04
C SER A 11 -44.30 13.23 1.00
N PHE A 12 -45.18 13.93 0.28
CA PHE A 12 -44.80 14.94 -0.70
C PHE A 12 -44.21 16.17 -0.02
N CYS A 13 -44.82 16.63 1.07
CA CYS A 13 -44.32 17.78 1.82
C CYS A 13 -42.98 17.48 2.54
N LEU A 14 -42.76 16.23 2.98
CA LEU A 14 -41.53 15.78 3.64
C LEU A 14 -40.41 15.33 2.66
N GLN A 15 -40.51 15.64 1.36
CA GLN A 15 -39.50 15.25 0.35
C GLN A 15 -38.09 15.84 0.61
N ASN A 16 -37.99 16.97 1.31
CA ASN A 16 -36.71 17.58 1.65
C ASN A 16 -35.95 16.88 2.81
N MET A 17 -36.53 15.86 3.44
CA MET A 17 -35.89 15.09 4.52
C MET A 17 -35.25 13.81 4.01
N ASN A 18 -34.30 13.27 4.79
CA ASN A 18 -33.67 12.00 4.46
C ASN A 18 -34.71 10.86 4.43
N ASN A 19 -34.63 9.99 3.41
CA ASN A 19 -35.65 8.95 3.14
C ASN A 19 -35.93 8.03 4.34
N SER A 20 -34.92 7.76 5.18
CA SER A 20 -35.08 6.93 6.37
C SER A 20 -35.90 7.58 7.48
N GLU A 21 -35.87 8.91 7.61
CA GLU A 21 -36.60 9.64 8.66
C GLU A 21 -38.01 9.97 8.19
N LYS A 22 -38.14 10.37 6.92
CA LYS A 22 -39.43 10.47 6.24
C LYS A 22 -40.27 9.20 6.45
N ASN A 23 -39.70 8.02 6.22
CA ASN A 23 -40.44 6.77 6.37
C ASN A 23 -40.90 6.50 7.82
N LYS A 24 -40.12 6.93 8.83
CA LYS A 24 -40.51 6.79 10.24
C LYS A 24 -41.72 7.66 10.57
N PHE A 25 -41.72 8.91 10.10
CA PHE A 25 -42.88 9.80 10.29
C PHE A 25 -44.12 9.26 9.58
N ILE A 26 -43.98 8.78 8.35
CA ILE A 26 -45.09 8.18 7.60
C ILE A 26 -45.68 6.97 8.33
N ILE A 27 -44.85 6.06 8.86
CA ILE A 27 -45.31 4.90 9.63
C ILE A 27 -46.02 5.34 10.92
N PHE A 28 -45.48 6.33 11.63
CA PHE A 28 -46.08 6.83 12.86
C PHE A 28 -47.49 7.41 12.65
N TYR A 29 -47.68 8.23 11.62
CA TYR A 29 -49.00 8.78 11.30
C TYR A 29 -49.95 7.72 10.70
N ASP A 30 -49.43 6.72 9.98
CA ASP A 30 -50.22 5.59 9.49
C ASP A 30 -50.76 4.73 10.64
N GLU A 31 -49.94 4.44 11.66
CA GLU A 31 -50.32 3.72 12.87
C GLU A 31 -51.37 4.52 13.67
N MET A 32 -51.12 5.82 13.89
CA MET A 32 -52.05 6.69 14.61
C MET A 32 -53.41 6.84 13.91
N LEU A 33 -53.42 6.97 12.57
CA LEU A 33 -54.66 6.99 11.78
C LEU A 33 -55.37 5.63 11.83
N SER A 34 -54.63 4.52 11.81
CA SER A 34 -55.21 3.17 11.92
C SER A 34 -55.90 2.97 13.27
N ASP A 35 -55.28 3.42 14.36
CA ASP A 35 -55.83 3.34 15.70
C ASP A 35 -57.17 4.10 15.80
N TYR A 36 -57.28 5.28 15.19
CA TYR A 36 -58.55 6.02 15.20
C TYR A 36 -59.65 5.32 14.41
N VAL A 37 -59.31 4.71 13.28
CA VAL A 37 -60.26 3.93 12.47
C VAL A 37 -60.70 2.66 13.21
N GLU A 38 -59.77 1.99 13.90
CA GLU A 38 -60.05 0.79 14.71
C GLU A 38 -60.95 1.10 15.92
N ASN A 39 -60.81 2.30 16.51
CA ASN A 39 -61.68 2.79 17.58
C ASN A 39 -63.07 3.26 17.10
N GLY A 40 -63.43 2.99 15.85
CA GLY A 40 -64.78 3.22 15.30
C GLY A 40 -65.00 4.62 14.72
N MET A 41 -63.94 5.40 14.47
CA MET A 41 -64.05 6.66 13.72
C MET A 41 -63.99 6.41 12.21
N THR A 42 -64.70 7.21 11.43
CA THR A 42 -64.57 7.15 9.97
C THR A 42 -63.21 7.70 9.55
N GLU A 43 -62.68 7.25 8.41
CA GLU A 43 -61.36 7.69 7.90
C GLU A 43 -61.30 9.22 7.73
N GLU A 44 -62.44 9.85 7.44
CA GLU A 44 -62.57 11.29 7.23
C GLU A 44 -62.52 12.06 8.56
N ASP A 45 -63.18 11.57 9.60
CA ASP A 45 -63.11 12.14 10.97
C ASP A 45 -61.73 11.97 11.60
N ALA A 46 -61.04 10.86 11.32
CA ALA A 46 -59.69 10.60 11.82
C ALA A 46 -58.67 11.59 11.24
N VAL A 47 -58.79 11.92 9.95
CA VAL A 47 -57.93 12.90 9.29
C VAL A 47 -58.25 14.33 9.77
N ASP A 48 -59.52 14.68 9.95
CA ASP A 48 -59.93 16.00 10.45
C ASP A 48 -59.42 16.26 11.87
N LYS A 49 -59.41 15.23 12.73
CA LYS A 49 -58.91 15.31 14.11
C LYS A 49 -57.39 15.53 14.20
N ILE A 50 -56.63 15.02 13.23
CA ILE A 50 -55.17 15.16 13.18
C ILE A 50 -54.77 16.51 12.58
N GLY A 51 -55.57 17.02 11.64
CA GLY A 51 -55.39 18.34 11.03
C GLY A 51 -54.70 18.30 9.66
N ASP A 52 -54.33 19.48 9.14
CA ASP A 52 -53.78 19.62 7.80
C ASP A 52 -52.39 18.94 7.64
N PRO A 53 -52.19 18.06 6.63
CA PRO A 53 -50.90 17.40 6.40
C PRO A 53 -49.77 18.38 6.11
N LYS A 54 -50.09 19.56 5.55
CA LYS A 54 -49.12 20.63 5.25
C LYS A 54 -48.60 21.31 6.50
N LYS A 55 -49.46 21.61 7.47
CA LYS A 55 -49.05 22.24 8.74
C LYS A 55 -48.20 21.30 9.56
N ILE A 56 -48.58 20.02 9.60
CA ILE A 56 -47.81 18.96 10.27
C ILE A 56 -46.43 18.81 9.63
N ALA A 57 -46.35 18.80 8.29
CA ALA A 57 -45.07 18.74 7.60
C ALA A 57 -44.20 19.97 7.87
N GLU A 58 -44.78 21.17 7.93
CA GLU A 58 -44.05 22.41 8.22
C GLU A 58 -43.50 22.43 9.66
N GLU A 59 -44.29 21.96 10.63
CA GLU A 59 -43.87 21.84 12.03
C GLU A 59 -42.78 20.78 12.20
N LEU A 60 -42.91 19.62 11.56
CA LEU A 60 -41.89 18.57 11.55
C LEU A 60 -40.59 19.03 10.88
N LEU A 61 -40.69 19.79 9.77
CA LEU A 61 -39.52 20.35 9.09
C LEU A 61 -38.85 21.46 9.90
N ALA A 62 -39.63 22.27 10.61
CA ALA A 62 -39.11 23.31 11.50
C ALA A 62 -38.38 22.71 12.72
N ASP A 63 -38.97 21.67 13.33
CA ASP A 63 -38.35 20.93 14.43
C ASP A 63 -37.07 20.21 13.94
N TYR A 64 -37.15 19.52 12.78
CA TYR A 64 -36.01 18.85 12.16
C TYR A 64 -34.87 19.80 11.75
N GLY A 65 -35.19 20.98 11.21
CA GLY A 65 -34.20 22.00 10.83
C GLY A 65 -33.53 22.67 12.04
N SER A 66 -34.19 22.66 13.20
CA SER A 66 -33.66 23.20 14.46
C SER A 66 -32.68 22.23 15.15
N VAL A 67 -32.84 20.93 14.91
CA VAL A 67 -31.82 19.95 15.22
C VAL A 67 -30.73 20.11 14.17
N LYS A 68 -29.71 20.92 14.47
CA LYS A 68 -28.37 20.74 13.89
C LYS A 68 -27.92 19.33 14.26
N ILE A 69 -28.38 18.35 13.51
CA ILE A 69 -27.87 17.00 13.56
C ILE A 69 -26.45 17.13 13.01
N ASN A 70 -25.50 17.32 13.92
CA ASN A 70 -24.15 16.82 13.72
C ASN A 70 -24.30 15.30 13.56
N LEU A 71 -24.76 14.85 12.39
CA LEU A 71 -24.63 13.46 12.01
C LEU A 71 -23.12 13.25 12.00
N PRO A 72 -22.57 12.34 12.82
CA PRO A 72 -21.23 11.86 12.56
C PRO A 72 -21.34 11.21 11.18
N PHE A 73 -20.94 11.99 10.18
CA PHE A 73 -20.77 11.56 8.82
C PHE A 73 -20.09 10.21 8.90
N THR A 74 -20.60 9.26 8.13
CA THR A 74 -20.06 7.92 7.89
C THR A 74 -18.54 8.02 7.65
N GLY A 75 -17.78 8.10 8.74
CA GLY A 75 -16.51 8.84 8.81
C GLY A 75 -15.31 7.96 8.55
N ILE A 76 -15.55 6.76 8.02
CA ILE A 76 -14.51 5.77 7.81
C ILE A 76 -14.14 5.71 6.32
N ARG A 77 -15.02 6.14 5.40
CA ARG A 77 -14.72 6.14 3.95
C ARG A 77 -14.10 7.45 3.46
N GLY A 78 -14.66 8.60 3.86
CA GLY A 78 -14.12 9.92 3.51
C GLY A 78 -12.81 10.23 4.23
N LEU A 79 -12.70 9.85 5.51
CA LEU A 79 -11.45 9.98 6.27
C LEU A 79 -10.36 9.09 5.68
N ASN A 80 -10.69 7.90 5.19
CA ASN A 80 -9.70 7.06 4.50
C ASN A 80 -9.23 7.69 3.18
N TYR A 81 -10.11 8.38 2.43
CA TYR A 81 -9.72 9.14 1.23
C TYR A 81 -8.86 10.36 1.55
N ILE A 82 -9.21 11.13 2.58
CA ILE A 82 -8.44 12.30 3.05
C ILE A 82 -7.10 11.87 3.65
N LEU A 83 -7.07 10.78 4.40
CA LEU A 83 -5.86 10.15 4.93
C LEU A 83 -5.02 9.52 3.83
N THR A 84 -5.62 9.08 2.72
CA THR A 84 -4.91 8.62 1.52
C THR A 84 -4.36 9.79 0.71
N ILE A 85 -5.03 10.93 0.65
CA ILE A 85 -4.58 12.15 -0.05
C ILE A 85 -3.44 12.85 0.71
N ILE A 86 -3.57 13.02 2.02
CA ILE A 86 -2.48 13.48 2.89
C ILE A 86 -1.39 12.40 2.99
N GLY A 87 -1.80 11.14 2.97
CA GLY A 87 -0.90 10.01 2.89
C GLY A 87 -0.24 9.87 1.54
N PHE A 88 -0.71 10.47 0.45
CA PHE A 88 -0.18 10.25 -0.90
C PHE A 88 1.33 10.60 -0.99
N PRO A 89 1.80 11.73 -0.44
CA PRO A 89 3.23 11.97 -0.28
C PRO A 89 3.93 10.97 0.66
N LEU A 90 3.25 10.42 1.66
CA LEU A 90 3.78 9.38 2.56
C LEU A 90 3.88 8.00 1.89
N TRP A 91 2.87 7.55 1.14
CA TRP A 91 2.86 6.30 0.37
C TRP A 91 3.95 6.34 -0.70
N GLY A 92 4.14 7.49 -1.36
CA GLY A 92 5.26 7.70 -2.27
C GLY A 92 6.61 7.53 -1.57
N SER A 93 6.78 8.13 -0.40
CA SER A 93 8.01 8.02 0.40
C SER A 93 8.25 6.59 0.92
N VAL A 94 7.20 5.88 1.34
CA VAL A 94 7.28 4.49 1.82
C VAL A 94 7.59 3.52 0.67
N LEU A 95 6.95 3.68 -0.48
CA LEU A 95 7.25 2.91 -1.68
C LEU A 95 8.69 3.15 -2.13
N LEU A 96 9.13 4.41 -2.14
CA LEU A 96 10.50 4.79 -2.46
C LEU A 96 11.50 4.19 -1.45
N ALA A 97 11.21 4.26 -0.15
CA ALA A 97 12.04 3.66 0.88
C ALA A 97 12.15 2.13 0.70
N PHE A 98 11.05 1.46 0.35
CA PHE A 98 11.06 0.03 0.07
C PHE A 98 11.91 -0.30 -1.16
N VAL A 99 11.80 0.49 -2.24
CA VAL A 99 12.62 0.33 -3.45
C VAL A 99 14.10 0.54 -3.12
N LEU A 100 14.43 1.59 -2.36
CA LEU A 100 15.80 1.88 -1.92
C LEU A 100 16.36 0.77 -1.02
N MET A 101 15.54 0.19 -0.16
CA MET A 101 15.93 -0.93 0.69
C MET A 101 16.30 -2.17 -0.14
N VAL A 102 15.46 -2.53 -1.13
CA VAL A 102 15.75 -3.62 -2.07
C VAL A 102 17.01 -3.32 -2.89
N PHE A 103 17.15 -2.09 -3.36
CA PHE A 103 18.32 -1.64 -4.11
C PHE A 103 19.60 -1.74 -3.27
N SER A 104 19.57 -1.32 -2.00
CA SER A 104 20.70 -1.43 -1.07
C SER A 104 21.14 -2.88 -0.88
N VAL A 105 20.19 -3.80 -0.68
CA VAL A 105 20.49 -5.24 -0.60
C VAL A 105 21.13 -5.74 -1.90
N TYR A 106 20.64 -5.28 -3.05
CA TYR A 106 21.23 -5.63 -4.35
C TYR A 106 22.67 -5.11 -4.50
N VAL A 107 22.94 -3.87 -4.07
CA VAL A 107 24.29 -3.28 -4.08
C VAL A 107 25.23 -4.07 -3.17
N ILE A 108 24.80 -4.46 -1.97
CA ILE A 108 25.63 -5.25 -1.04
C ILE A 108 25.98 -6.62 -1.68
N ILE A 109 25.00 -7.27 -2.30
CA ILE A 109 25.20 -8.54 -3.01
C ILE A 109 26.21 -8.39 -4.15
N TRP A 110 26.17 -7.29 -4.90
CA TRP A 110 27.11 -7.01 -6.00
C TRP A 110 28.46 -6.45 -5.55
N CYS A 111 28.55 -5.90 -4.34
CA CYS A 111 29.79 -5.39 -3.77
C CYS A 111 30.80 -6.52 -3.52
N VAL A 112 30.34 -7.70 -3.10
CA VAL A 112 31.19 -8.87 -2.85
C VAL A 112 31.98 -9.32 -4.10
N PRO A 113 31.34 -9.58 -5.26
CA PRO A 113 32.09 -9.94 -6.46
C PRO A 113 32.91 -8.78 -7.02
N PHE A 114 32.45 -7.53 -6.86
CA PHE A 114 33.18 -6.36 -7.31
C PHE A 114 34.50 -6.16 -6.56
N THR A 115 34.47 -6.21 -5.23
CA THR A 115 35.66 -6.07 -4.37
C THR A 115 36.64 -7.22 -4.59
N THR A 116 36.15 -8.45 -4.69
CA THR A 116 37.01 -9.63 -4.92
C THR A 116 37.64 -9.59 -6.32
N GLY A 117 36.90 -9.13 -7.33
CA GLY A 117 37.42 -8.89 -8.68
C GLY A 117 38.48 -7.79 -8.72
N ALA A 118 38.25 -6.66 -8.04
CA ALA A 118 39.23 -5.58 -7.93
C ALA A 118 40.51 -6.04 -7.23
N LEU A 119 40.40 -6.87 -6.19
CA LEU A 119 41.55 -7.47 -5.51
C LEU A 119 42.35 -8.38 -6.46
N SER A 120 41.67 -9.20 -7.24
CA SER A 120 42.31 -10.09 -8.21
C SER A 120 43.15 -9.29 -9.22
N ILE A 121 42.62 -8.19 -9.75
CA ILE A 121 43.34 -7.29 -10.66
C ILE A 121 44.56 -6.65 -9.97
N GLY A 122 44.41 -6.19 -8.72
CA GLY A 122 45.51 -5.60 -7.95
C GLY A 122 46.64 -6.60 -7.66
N PHE A 123 46.30 -7.85 -7.34
CA PHE A 123 47.31 -8.91 -7.19
C PHE A 123 47.97 -9.27 -8.52
N PHE A 124 47.25 -9.16 -9.63
CA PHE A 124 47.81 -9.43 -10.96
C PHE A 124 48.82 -8.37 -11.38
N THR A 125 48.50 -7.09 -11.19
CA THR A 125 49.40 -5.97 -11.53
C THR A 125 50.64 -5.96 -10.65
N THR A 126 50.48 -6.17 -9.34
CA THR A 126 51.61 -6.27 -8.40
C THR A 126 52.52 -7.45 -8.72
N SER A 127 51.96 -8.57 -9.16
CA SER A 127 52.76 -9.71 -9.60
C SER A 127 53.57 -9.43 -10.86
N ILE A 128 52.97 -8.82 -11.89
CA ILE A 128 53.67 -8.44 -13.13
C ILE A 128 54.87 -7.53 -12.80
N ILE A 129 54.66 -6.52 -11.94
CA ILE A 129 55.71 -5.61 -11.50
C ILE A 129 56.79 -6.36 -10.71
N GLY A 130 56.39 -7.30 -9.84
CA GLY A 130 57.31 -8.13 -9.06
C GLY A 130 58.22 -9.02 -9.92
N ILE A 131 57.65 -9.65 -10.96
CA ILE A 131 58.38 -10.54 -11.88
C ILE A 131 59.33 -9.73 -12.78
N VAL A 132 58.87 -8.62 -13.36
CA VAL A 132 59.70 -7.77 -14.23
C VAL A 132 60.78 -7.03 -13.44
N GLY A 133 60.51 -6.67 -12.17
CA GLY A 133 61.48 -6.01 -11.29
C GLY A 133 62.53 -6.94 -10.69
N SER A 134 62.29 -8.26 -10.64
CA SER A 134 63.21 -9.19 -9.98
C SER A 134 64.60 -9.29 -10.62
N PRO A 135 64.76 -9.35 -11.96
CA PRO A 135 66.09 -9.38 -12.59
C PRO A 135 66.96 -8.19 -12.17
N PHE A 136 66.36 -7.01 -12.01
CA PHE A 136 67.05 -5.80 -11.55
C PHE A 136 67.48 -5.87 -10.08
N VAL A 137 66.70 -6.53 -9.23
CA VAL A 137 67.00 -6.69 -7.79
C VAL A 137 68.01 -7.82 -7.56
N MET A 138 67.97 -8.89 -8.37
CA MET A 138 68.96 -9.97 -8.33
C MET A 138 70.38 -9.48 -8.60
N LEU A 139 70.55 -8.45 -9.44
CA LEU A 139 71.86 -7.83 -9.70
C LEU A 139 72.46 -7.15 -8.46
N LYS A 140 71.62 -6.70 -7.51
CA LYS A 140 72.07 -6.07 -6.25
C LYS A 140 72.16 -7.05 -5.10
N ASN A 141 71.19 -7.94 -4.97
CA ASN A 141 71.12 -8.96 -3.92
C ASN A 141 70.35 -10.18 -4.44
N ALA A 142 71.06 -11.28 -4.73
CA ALA A 142 70.49 -12.49 -5.30
C ALA A 142 69.37 -13.09 -4.43
N SER A 143 69.55 -13.12 -3.10
CA SER A 143 68.57 -13.65 -2.14
C SER A 143 67.28 -12.83 -2.12
N MET A 144 67.36 -11.50 -2.19
CA MET A 144 66.20 -10.62 -2.22
C MET A 144 65.43 -10.74 -3.54
N GLY A 145 66.13 -10.90 -4.67
CA GLY A 145 65.50 -11.12 -5.98
C GLY A 145 64.77 -12.46 -6.11
N ILE A 146 65.29 -13.53 -5.52
CA ILE A 146 64.63 -14.86 -5.49
C ILE A 146 63.36 -14.81 -4.64
N MET A 147 63.40 -14.16 -3.47
CA MET A 147 62.21 -13.96 -2.64
C MET A 147 61.14 -13.15 -3.41
N GLN A 148 61.55 -12.11 -4.13
CA GLN A 148 60.65 -11.29 -4.93
C GLN A 148 59.97 -12.08 -6.06
N LEU A 149 60.70 -12.95 -6.77
CA LEU A 149 60.09 -13.87 -7.75
C LEU A 149 59.10 -14.83 -7.10
N GLY A 150 59.45 -15.42 -5.95
CA GLY A 150 58.57 -16.30 -5.20
C GLY A 150 57.26 -15.60 -4.81
N THR A 151 57.35 -14.37 -4.31
CA THR A 151 56.15 -13.57 -3.97
C THR A 151 55.32 -13.18 -5.19
N GLY A 152 55.95 -12.93 -6.35
CA GLY A 152 55.26 -12.68 -7.61
C GLY A 152 54.47 -13.90 -8.10
N ILE A 153 55.08 -15.08 -8.08
CA ILE A 153 54.41 -16.32 -8.51
C ILE A 153 53.28 -16.70 -7.53
N ALA A 154 53.52 -16.56 -6.23
CA ALA A 154 52.50 -16.83 -5.22
C ALA A 154 51.29 -15.87 -5.34
N SER A 155 51.54 -14.59 -5.63
CA SER A 155 50.47 -13.59 -5.82
C SER A 155 49.63 -13.84 -7.07
N ILE A 156 50.19 -14.36 -8.18
CA ILE A 156 49.41 -14.84 -9.33
C ILE A 156 48.49 -15.99 -8.92
N GLY A 157 49.01 -16.97 -8.18
CA GLY A 157 48.21 -18.11 -7.70
C GLY A 157 47.02 -17.66 -6.86
N ILE A 158 47.25 -16.72 -5.95
CA ILE A 158 46.20 -16.12 -5.10
C ILE A 158 45.19 -15.34 -5.95
N SER A 159 45.66 -14.55 -6.93
CA SER A 159 44.79 -13.81 -7.85
C SER A 159 43.86 -14.74 -8.65
N LEU A 160 44.39 -15.86 -9.15
CA LEU A 160 43.61 -16.83 -9.93
C LEU A 160 42.56 -17.53 -9.06
N LEU A 161 42.92 -17.92 -7.83
CA LEU A 161 42.00 -18.52 -6.87
C LEU A 161 40.88 -17.54 -6.48
N LEU A 162 41.21 -16.28 -6.21
CA LEU A 162 40.21 -15.24 -5.95
C LEU A 162 39.29 -15.00 -7.16
N GLY A 163 39.85 -14.98 -8.37
CA GLY A 163 39.07 -14.86 -9.61
C GLY A 163 38.07 -16.01 -9.78
N LEU A 164 38.51 -17.25 -9.59
CA LEU A 164 37.64 -18.44 -9.66
C LEU A 164 36.58 -18.44 -8.55
N ALA A 165 36.96 -18.08 -7.32
CA ALA A 165 36.03 -17.93 -6.20
C ALA A 165 34.95 -16.88 -6.49
N THR A 166 35.34 -15.75 -7.10
CA THR A 166 34.43 -14.68 -7.52
C THR A 166 33.43 -15.15 -8.56
N LEU A 167 33.89 -15.92 -9.56
CA LEU A 167 33.01 -16.49 -10.59
C LEU A 167 32.04 -17.52 -9.99
N GLY A 168 32.52 -18.37 -9.08
CA GLY A 168 31.70 -19.35 -8.36
C GLY A 168 30.61 -18.69 -7.51
N LEU A 169 30.98 -17.66 -6.74
CA LEU A 169 30.06 -16.86 -5.92
C LEU A 169 29.05 -16.11 -6.79
N SER A 170 29.50 -15.46 -7.87
CA SER A 170 28.62 -14.73 -8.79
C SER A 170 27.58 -15.65 -9.43
N LYS A 171 27.97 -16.84 -9.88
CA LYS A 171 27.01 -17.83 -10.42
C LYS A 171 25.98 -18.25 -9.38
N ARG A 172 26.40 -18.52 -8.14
CA ARG A 172 25.48 -18.88 -7.04
C ARG A 172 24.50 -17.75 -6.72
N LEU A 173 24.99 -16.51 -6.66
CA LEU A 173 24.15 -15.34 -6.42
C LEU A 173 23.11 -15.14 -7.53
N ILE A 174 23.52 -15.26 -8.80
CA ILE A 174 22.59 -15.17 -9.94
C ILE A 174 21.51 -16.25 -9.88
N ILE A 175 21.86 -17.49 -9.52
CA ILE A 175 20.90 -18.59 -9.37
C ILE A 175 19.91 -18.29 -8.24
N ILE A 176 20.37 -17.79 -7.10
CA ILE A 176 19.51 -17.42 -5.96
C ILE A 176 18.56 -16.30 -6.37
N THR A 177 19.05 -15.24 -7.01
CA THR A 177 18.23 -14.13 -7.49
C THR A 177 17.17 -14.61 -8.50
N LYS A 178 17.55 -15.48 -9.45
CA LYS A 178 16.62 -16.04 -10.43
C LYS A 178 15.54 -16.89 -9.77
N ASN A 179 15.89 -17.71 -8.79
CA ASN A 179 14.92 -18.53 -8.05
C ASN A 179 13.96 -17.69 -7.19
N LEU A 180 14.45 -16.63 -6.55
CA LEU A 180 13.59 -15.71 -5.79
C LEU A 180 12.61 -14.99 -6.71
N ASN A 181 13.08 -14.48 -7.85
CA ASN A 181 12.23 -13.80 -8.82
C ASN A 181 11.21 -14.77 -9.44
N ALA A 182 11.61 -16.00 -9.78
CA ALA A 182 10.68 -17.02 -10.26
C ALA A 182 9.61 -17.40 -9.22
N LYS A 183 9.97 -17.52 -7.93
CA LYS A 183 9.00 -17.75 -6.85
C LYS A 183 8.04 -16.58 -6.68
N LEU A 184 8.54 -15.35 -6.74
CA LEU A 184 7.72 -14.14 -6.69
C LEU A 184 6.74 -14.08 -7.86
N ALA A 185 7.21 -14.31 -9.09
CA ALA A 185 6.37 -14.36 -10.28
C ALA A 185 5.30 -15.47 -10.20
N ALA A 186 5.64 -16.64 -9.63
CA ALA A 186 4.70 -17.72 -9.41
C ALA A 186 3.62 -17.38 -8.38
N LEU A 187 3.97 -16.67 -7.30
CA LEU A 187 3.00 -16.18 -6.31
C LEU A 187 2.03 -15.18 -6.90
N PHE A 188 2.51 -14.28 -7.77
CA PHE A 188 1.66 -13.34 -8.49
C PHE A 188 0.72 -14.03 -9.49
N LYS A 189 1.22 -15.00 -10.28
CA LYS A 189 0.36 -15.77 -11.19
C LYS A 189 -0.73 -16.56 -10.44
N LYS A 190 -0.45 -17.08 -9.25
CA LYS A 190 -1.43 -17.85 -8.47
C LYS A 190 -2.56 -16.97 -7.92
N LYS A 191 -2.30 -15.68 -7.67
CA LYS A 191 -3.30 -14.72 -7.17
C LYS A 191 -4.25 -14.21 -8.26
N VAL A 192 -3.81 -14.15 -9.52
CA VAL A 192 -4.61 -13.62 -10.65
C VAL A 192 -5.69 -14.60 -11.12
N ILE A 193 -5.60 -15.89 -10.77
CA ILE A 193 -6.59 -16.91 -11.17
C ILE A 193 -7.79 -16.96 -10.19
N VAL A 194 -7.77 -16.19 -9.09
CA VAL A 194 -8.81 -16.19 -8.04
C VAL A 194 -9.49 -14.82 -7.90
N GLY A 195 -9.33 -13.93 -8.88
CA GLY A 195 -9.99 -12.62 -8.94
C GLY A 195 -11.12 -12.62 -9.94
#